data_AF-A0A0F9SV64-F1
#
_entry.id   AF-A0A0F9SV64-F1
#
_cell.length_a   1.000
_cell.length_b   1.000
_cell.length_c   1.000
_cell.angle_alpha   90.00
_cell.angle_beta   90.00
_cell.angle_gamma   90.00
#
_symmetry.space_group_name_H-M   'P 1'
#
loop_
_entity.id
_entity.type
_entity.pdbx_description
1 polymer ?
#
loop_
_entity_poly.entity_id
_entity_poly.type
_entity_poly.pdbx_seq_one_letter_code
_entity_poly.pdbx_strand_id
1 'polypeptide(L)' 'MVLKKVETVFKVRGKKPTRFRFKGNIRLGFRNNQVVEVTEFKETSRRKKK' A
#
# COMPACT_ATOMS: atom_id res chain seq x y z
N MET A 1 -13.93 -6.54 -2.63
CA MET A 1 -13.11 -5.81 -3.62
C MET A 1 -11.67 -6.30 -3.57
N VAL A 2 -10.97 -6.34 -4.70
CA VAL A 2 -9.55 -6.72 -4.76
C VAL A 2 -8.73 -5.46 -5.04
N LEU A 3 -7.86 -5.09 -4.10
CA LEU A 3 -6.91 -3.97 -4.26
C LEU A 3 -5.70 -4.46 -5.05
N LYS A 4 -5.46 -3.88 -6.22
CA LYS A 4 -4.26 -4.16 -7.03
C LYS A 4 -3.25 -3.06 -6.77
N LYS A 5 -2.01 -3.44 -6.42
CA LYS A 5 -0.90 -2.49 -6.26
C LYS A 5 -0.70 -1.73 -7.57
N VAL A 6 -0.68 -0.41 -7.50
CA VAL A 6 -0.37 0.47 -8.64
C VAL A 6 1.10 0.81 -8.57
N GLU A 7 1.49 1.61 -7.59
CA GLU A 7 2.83 2.14 -7.47
C GLU A 7 3.22 2.41 -6.03
N THR A 8 4.53 2.56 -5.80
CA THR A 8 5.07 2.93 -4.50
C THR A 8 5.56 4.36 -4.61
N VAL A 9 4.74 5.30 -4.14
CA VAL A 9 4.96 6.75 -4.31
C VAL A 9 6.11 7.23 -3.42
N PHE A 10 6.32 6.57 -2.28
CA PHE A 10 7.37 6.95 -1.34
C PHE A 10 8.01 5.73 -0.71
N LYS A 11 9.34 5.72 -0.65
CA LYS A 11 10.10 4.71 0.09
C LYS A 11 11.42 5.27 0.60
N VAL A 12 11.64 5.15 1.90
CA VAL A 12 12.92 5.48 2.53
C VAL A 12 13.91 4.33 2.30
N ARG A 13 15.05 4.63 1.63
CA ARG A 13 16.11 3.64 1.41
C ARG A 13 16.69 3.15 2.74
N GLY A 14 16.99 1.85 2.82
CA GLY A 14 17.56 1.22 4.02
C GLY A 14 16.58 0.97 5.18
N LYS A 15 15.35 1.51 5.13
CA LYS A 15 14.35 1.30 6.18
C LYS A 15 13.20 0.41 5.69
N LYS A 16 13.15 -0.85 6.17
CA LYS A 16 11.99 -1.73 5.96
C LYS A 16 10.88 -1.40 6.98
N PRO A 17 9.61 -1.27 6.56
CA PRO A 17 8.48 -1.12 7.48
C PRO A 17 8.28 -2.39 8.32
N THR A 18 7.89 -2.21 9.58
CA THR A 18 7.52 -3.29 10.51
C THR A 18 6.01 -3.44 10.65
N ARG A 19 5.26 -2.36 10.41
CA ARG A 19 3.79 -2.36 10.48
C ARG A 19 3.20 -1.70 9.24
N PHE A 20 2.07 -2.21 8.78
CA PHE A 20 1.31 -1.61 7.69
C PHE A 20 -0.09 -1.22 8.13
N ARG A 21 -0.60 -0.10 7.63
CA ARG A 21 -2.02 0.27 7.76
C ARG A 21 -2.55 0.72 6.41
N PHE A 22 -3.79 0.35 6.14
CA PHE A 22 -4.53 0.88 4.99
C PHE A 22 -5.36 2.08 5.43
N LYS A 23 -5.39 3.12 4.59
CA LYS A 23 -6.31 4.25 4.67
C LYS A 23 -6.92 4.45 3.28
N GLY A 24 -8.12 3.91 3.09
CA GLY A 24 -8.74 3.79 1.77
C GLY A 24 -7.86 2.96 0.82
N ASN A 25 -7.46 3.57 -0.29
CA ASN A 25 -6.66 2.96 -1.34
C ASN A 25 -5.14 3.08 -1.13
N ILE A 26 -4.70 3.65 -0.02
CA ILE A 26 -3.29 3.89 0.28
C ILE A 26 -2.84 2.95 1.41
N ARG A 27 -1.72 2.26 1.22
CA ARG A 27 -1.02 1.48 2.26
C ARG A 27 0.17 2.27 2.78
N LEU A 28 0.16 2.54 4.07
CA LEU A 28 1.23 3.20 4.80
C LEU A 28 2.05 2.15 5.56
N GLY A 29 3.34 2.07 5.25
CA GLY A 29 4.34 1.29 5.96
C GLY A 29 5.05 2.14 7.01
N PHE A 30 5.09 1.66 8.25
CA PHE A 30 5.65 2.35 9.40
C PHE A 30 6.87 1.63 9.95
N ARG A 31 7.82 2.40 10.49
CA ARG A 31 8.90 1.92 11.35
C ARG A 31 9.11 2.95 12.47
N ASN A 32 9.10 2.51 13.73
CA ASN A 32 9.28 3.38 14.91
C ASN A 32 8.38 4.64 14.85
N ASN A 33 7.09 4.45 14.59
CA ASN A 33 6.07 5.52 14.42
C ASN A 33 6.27 6.49 13.23
N GLN A 34 7.30 6.31 12.41
CA GLN A 34 7.50 7.09 11.18
C GLN A 34 6.99 6.34 9.96
N VAL A 35 6.42 7.05 8.99
CA VAL A 35 6.07 6.48 7.68
C VAL A 35 7.34 6.33 6.86
N VAL A 36 7.64 5.10 6.43
CA VAL A 36 8.82 4.75 5.64
C VAL A 36 8.49 4.24 4.24
N GLU A 37 7.23 3.88 3.99
CA GLU A 37 6.75 3.42 2.69
C GLU A 37 5.31 3.87 2.48
N VAL A 38 4.98 4.40 1.31
CA VAL A 38 3.61 4.71 0.88
C VAL A 38 3.37 4.02 -0.45
N THR A 39 2.34 3.17 -0.50
CA THR A 39 1.96 2.42 -1.70
C THR A 39 0.51 2.72 -2.04
N GLU A 40 0.25 3.05 -3.30
CA GLU A 40 -1.10 3.22 -3.80
C GLU A 40 -1.62 1.93 -4.41
N PHE A 41 -2.90 1.68 -4.17
CA PHE A 41 -3.64 0.56 -4.69
C PHE A 41 -4.85 1.09 -5.44
N LYS A 42 -5.22 0.41 -6.53
CA LYS A 42 -6.45 0.67 -7.25
C LYS A 42 -7.42 -0.45 -6.97
N GLU A 43 -8.65 -0.07 -6.74
CA GLU A 43 -9.73 -1.01 -6.60
C GLU A 43 -10.05 -1.67 -7.94
N THR A 44 -10.08 -3.01 -7.93
CA THR A 44 -10.47 -3.79 -9.09
C THR A 44 -11.67 -4.66 -8.73
N SER A 45 -12.72 -4.57 -9.55
CA SER A 45 -13.81 -5.53 -9.51
C SER A 45 -13.34 -6.79 -10.25
N ARG A 46 -13.45 -7.94 -9.58
CA ARG A 46 -13.39 -9.21 -10.30
C ARG A 46 -14.63 -9.25 -11.20
N ARG A 47 -14.49 -8.88 -12.48
CA ARG A 47 -15.49 -9.26 -13.48
C ARG A 47 -15.53 -10.78 -13.44
N LYS A 48 -16.59 -11.36 -12.85
CA LYS A 48 -16.90 -12.78 -13.05
C LYS A 48 -16.97 -12.93 -14.57
N LYS A 49 -16.02 -13.68 -15.16
CA LYS A 49 -16.19 -14.14 -16.53
C LYS A 49 -17.50 -14.93 -16.51
N LYS A 50 -18.49 -14.43 -17.25
CA LYS A 50 -19.76 -15.12 -17.47
C LYS A 50 -19.49 -16.37 -18.30
#